data_AF-A0A7X5RAU8-F1
#
_entry.id   AF-A0A7X5RAU8-F1
#
_cell.length_a   1.000
_cell.length_b   1.000
_cell.length_c   1.000
_cell.angle_alpha   90.00
_cell.angle_beta   90.00
_cell.angle_gamma   90.00
#
_symmetry.space_group_name_H-M   'P 1'
#
loop_
_entity.id
_entity.type
_entity.pdbx_description
1 polymer ?
#
loop_
_entity_poly.entity_id
_entity_poly.type
_entity_poly.pdbx_seq_one_letter_code
_entity_poly.pdbx_strand_id
1 'polypeptide(L)'
;MMGKGSVNHNTRAFSAKNVDKERSRDNVEFCRSDIKEVYHNLFDEALERYNAKQKRSDRKIDDYYEKIRRGKQEKLFYEVIFQIGNKDDMNVQSSEGQLAKDILCEFMEQFQKRNPNLYVFSSHLHMDEQTPHIHIDFVPFIRNSKRGLDTRVSFKGALAEQGFKGGTRGMTEWNEWIEAEKQELSKVMGRHGVQWKQLGTHNKHLSVLDFEKQERQKEVAELEQTISGSKEELSDILHQQIAAGQETEQIRKEGEAIRQEVSELTATNHLLKEQAETLAGDKEKLLSENEKLEKQQKNLQQDINKMVQSKEVMERNIHAYDEDVKWQLAEPGALMSAKAYRDKKALPLVEKLKEVVKNLTIKCVQLTEQGRKLTAKVDGQQKQISRLTDKVMEQSDTIDRLQEKAVDLGRLERHFGREQVQSIVERSKALEQTERAKKRPKRAFEMSR
;
A
#
# COMPACT_ATOMS: atom_id res chain seq x y z
N MET A 1 56.37 -4.44 19.62
CA MET A 1 56.22 -3.04 19.13
C MET A 1 57.19 -2.14 19.90
N MET A 2 57.70 -1.04 19.32
CA MET A 2 58.51 -0.06 20.07
C MET A 2 57.58 0.94 20.74
N GLY A 3 57.57 0.97 22.07
CA GLY A 3 56.78 1.94 22.81
C GLY A 3 57.47 3.31 22.89
N LYS A 4 56.72 4.36 23.21
CA LYS A 4 57.30 5.69 23.45
C LYS A 4 58.10 5.74 24.77
N GLY A 5 57.97 4.73 25.63
CA GLY A 5 58.62 4.63 26.93
C GLY A 5 57.99 5.56 27.95
N SER A 6 57.16 5.05 28.86
CA SER A 6 56.63 5.83 29.98
C SER A 6 56.55 4.99 31.24
N VAL A 7 57.60 5.05 32.06
CA VAL A 7 57.68 4.33 33.35
C VAL A 7 56.50 4.67 34.26
N ASN A 8 55.98 5.91 34.20
CA ASN A 8 54.80 6.32 34.97
C ASN A 8 53.49 5.68 34.47
N HIS A 9 53.39 5.36 33.18
CA HIS A 9 52.23 4.64 32.63
C HIS A 9 52.29 3.16 33.02
N ASN A 10 53.48 2.57 32.93
CA ASN A 10 53.74 1.16 33.20
C ASN A 10 53.56 0.83 34.69
N THR A 11 53.85 1.78 35.57
CA THR A 11 53.64 1.64 37.02
C THR A 11 52.25 2.09 37.49
N ARG A 12 51.36 2.46 36.56
CA ARG A 12 50.02 3.02 36.84
C ARG A 12 50.04 4.23 37.78
N ALA A 13 51.12 5.01 37.76
CA ALA A 13 51.23 6.28 38.51
C ALA A 13 50.25 7.35 37.99
N PHE A 14 49.70 7.17 36.79
CA PHE A 14 48.53 7.88 36.28
C PHE A 14 47.59 6.89 35.57
N SER A 15 46.27 7.12 35.67
CA SER A 15 45.27 6.28 34.99
C SER A 15 44.94 6.86 33.61
N ALA A 16 45.21 6.11 32.54
CA ALA A 16 44.75 6.44 31.20
C ALA A 16 43.27 6.06 31.02
N LYS A 17 42.58 6.66 30.04
CA LYS A 17 41.13 6.48 29.83
C LYS A 17 40.74 5.04 29.47
N ASN A 18 41.66 4.29 28.87
CA ASN A 18 41.51 2.89 28.45
C ASN A 18 41.83 1.88 29.55
N VAL A 19 42.14 2.32 30.78
CA VAL A 19 42.50 1.46 31.91
C VAL A 19 41.29 1.24 32.83
N ASP A 20 40.97 -0.02 33.08
CA ASP A 20 40.00 -0.45 34.08
C ASP A 20 40.68 -0.64 35.44
N LYS A 21 40.45 0.30 36.37
CA LYS A 21 41.08 0.33 37.69
C LYS A 21 40.80 -0.93 38.53
N GLU A 22 39.63 -1.54 38.36
CA GLU A 22 39.24 -2.73 39.13
C GLU A 22 40.05 -3.98 38.72
N ARG A 23 40.65 -3.95 37.54
CA ARG A 23 41.46 -5.03 36.97
C ARG A 23 42.95 -4.79 37.11
N SER A 24 43.38 -3.61 37.55
CA SER A 24 44.81 -3.33 37.78
C SER A 24 45.43 -4.24 38.85
N ARG A 25 44.62 -4.89 39.71
CA ARG A 25 45.06 -5.93 40.65
C ARG A 25 45.57 -7.20 39.96
N ASP A 26 45.16 -7.45 38.72
CA ASP A 26 45.53 -8.64 37.94
C ASP A 26 46.81 -8.42 37.11
N ASN A 27 47.35 -7.20 37.12
CA ASN A 27 48.63 -6.86 36.51
C ASN A 27 49.78 -7.61 37.20
N VAL A 28 50.87 -7.86 36.47
CA VAL A 28 52.06 -8.52 37.01
C VAL A 28 53.25 -7.58 36.88
N GLU A 29 53.93 -7.29 38.00
CA GLU A 29 55.22 -6.58 38.03
C GLU A 29 56.34 -7.60 38.19
N PHE A 30 57.23 -7.69 37.20
CA PHE A 30 58.37 -8.63 37.24
C PHE A 30 59.59 -8.01 37.91
N CYS A 31 59.86 -6.75 37.61
CA CYS A 31 60.97 -6.01 38.22
C CYS A 31 60.71 -4.51 38.09
N ARG A 32 61.23 -3.76 39.07
CA ARG A 32 61.22 -2.30 39.07
C ARG A 32 62.44 -1.79 39.82
N SER A 33 63.26 -1.01 39.15
CA SER A 33 64.45 -0.35 39.71
C SER A 33 64.48 1.11 39.29
N ASP A 34 65.05 1.98 40.11
CA ASP A 34 65.25 3.37 39.70
C ASP A 34 66.31 3.43 38.59
N ILE A 35 65.98 4.08 37.47
CA ILE A 35 66.87 4.11 36.31
C ILE A 35 68.22 4.80 36.62
N LYS A 36 68.28 5.75 37.56
CA LYS A 36 69.55 6.37 37.93
C LYS A 36 70.42 5.38 38.69
N GLU A 37 69.85 4.62 39.63
CA GLU A 37 70.58 3.54 40.33
C GLU A 37 71.11 2.50 39.34
N VAL A 38 70.32 2.13 38.34
CA VAL A 38 70.77 1.23 37.26
C VAL A 38 71.96 1.80 36.52
N TYR A 39 71.96 3.10 36.21
CA TYR A 39 73.09 3.76 35.57
C TYR A 39 74.34 3.76 36.44
N HIS A 40 74.20 4.01 37.74
CA HIS A 40 75.30 3.93 38.69
C HIS A 40 75.90 2.52 38.73
N ASN A 41 75.04 1.51 38.88
CA ASN A 41 75.47 0.11 38.93
C ASN A 41 76.15 -0.38 37.64
N LEU A 42 75.69 0.07 36.47
CA LEU A 42 76.23 -0.40 35.18
C LEU A 42 77.48 0.36 34.72
N PHE A 43 77.62 1.64 35.09
CA PHE A 43 78.58 2.53 34.41
C PHE A 43 79.56 3.25 35.33
N ASP A 44 79.36 3.30 36.65
CA ASP A 44 80.23 4.12 37.52
C ASP A 44 81.68 3.63 37.52
N GLU A 45 81.91 2.32 37.60
CA GLU A 45 83.28 1.79 37.50
C GLU A 45 83.95 2.14 36.17
N ALA A 46 83.19 2.14 35.07
CA ALA A 46 83.68 2.51 33.75
C ALA A 46 83.93 4.02 33.63
N LEU A 47 83.09 4.82 34.27
CA LEU A 47 83.19 6.26 34.36
C LEU A 47 84.44 6.66 35.14
N GLU A 48 84.72 6.02 36.27
CA GLU A 48 85.93 6.22 37.07
C GLU A 48 87.19 5.90 36.24
N ARG A 49 87.23 4.73 35.59
CA ARG A 49 88.35 4.34 34.71
C ARG A 49 88.53 5.33 33.55
N TYR A 50 87.46 5.86 33.00
CA TYR A 50 87.51 6.86 31.93
C TYR A 50 88.06 8.20 32.42
N ASN A 51 87.53 8.71 33.53
CA ASN A 51 87.89 10.00 34.12
C ASN A 51 89.33 10.02 34.65
N ALA A 52 89.82 8.90 35.20
CA ALA A 52 91.22 8.75 35.64
C ALA A 52 92.24 8.95 34.50
N LYS A 53 91.86 8.64 33.26
CA LYS A 53 92.70 8.81 32.05
C LYS A 53 92.63 10.23 31.47
N GLN A 54 91.71 11.08 31.91
CA GLN A 54 91.51 12.42 31.34
C GLN A 54 92.43 13.46 31.99
N LYS A 55 93.32 14.06 31.20
CA LYS A 55 94.18 15.19 31.63
C LYS A 55 93.46 16.55 31.62
N ARG A 56 92.39 16.68 30.83
CA ARG A 56 91.61 17.91 30.66
C ARG A 56 90.33 17.84 31.49
N SER A 57 90.06 18.87 32.29
CA SER A 57 88.86 18.92 33.14
C SER A 57 87.56 18.95 32.34
N ASP A 58 87.52 19.66 31.20
CA ASP A 58 86.34 19.76 30.33
C ASP A 58 85.95 18.44 29.63
N ARG A 59 86.80 17.42 29.69
CA ARG A 59 86.54 16.09 29.15
C ARG A 59 86.08 15.08 30.20
N LYS A 60 86.18 15.43 31.49
CA LYS A 60 85.65 14.59 32.57
C LYS A 60 84.13 14.65 32.55
N ILE A 61 83.51 13.54 32.92
CA ILE A 61 82.06 13.41 32.96
C ILE A 61 81.68 13.26 34.43
N ASP A 62 80.89 14.20 34.93
CA ASP A 62 80.48 14.20 36.34
C ASP A 62 79.42 13.13 36.62
N ASP A 63 78.40 13.06 35.76
CA ASP A 63 77.30 12.10 35.86
C ASP A 63 76.99 11.55 34.46
N TYR A 64 77.10 10.22 34.31
CA TYR A 64 76.87 9.57 33.03
C TYR A 64 75.39 9.49 32.64
N TYR A 65 74.47 9.36 33.61
CA TYR A 65 73.03 9.42 33.36
C TYR A 65 72.65 10.80 32.80
N GLU A 66 73.07 11.88 33.44
CA GLU A 66 72.79 13.25 32.95
C GLU A 66 73.45 13.51 31.59
N LYS A 67 74.62 12.92 31.33
CA LYS A 67 75.27 12.99 30.01
C LYS A 67 74.41 12.35 28.93
N ILE A 68 73.86 11.16 29.16
CA ILE A 68 72.99 10.50 28.17
C ILE A 68 71.66 11.26 28.05
N ARG A 69 71.07 11.71 29.16
CA ARG A 69 69.81 12.48 29.17
C ARG A 69 69.89 13.76 28.33
N ARG A 70 71.01 14.48 28.40
CA ARG A 70 71.27 15.70 27.62
C ARG A 70 71.75 15.42 26.20
N GLY A 71 72.23 14.20 25.95
CA GLY A 71 72.69 13.75 24.64
C GLY A 71 71.55 13.52 23.66
N LYS A 72 71.89 13.58 22.36
CA LYS A 72 70.95 13.24 21.26
C LYS A 72 71.28 11.93 20.55
N GLN A 73 72.38 11.28 20.94
CA GLN A 73 72.90 10.10 20.24
C GLN A 73 72.23 8.80 20.68
N GLU A 74 72.01 8.62 21.98
CA GLU A 74 71.44 7.41 22.58
C GLU A 74 70.27 7.82 23.48
N LYS A 75 69.30 6.93 23.68
CA LYS A 75 68.21 7.13 24.65
C LYS A 75 68.62 6.61 26.03
N LEU A 76 67.98 7.12 27.08
CA LEU A 76 68.16 6.61 28.44
C LEU A 76 67.74 5.15 28.59
N PHE A 77 66.64 4.79 27.93
CA PHE A 77 66.15 3.43 27.86
C PHE A 77 65.32 3.23 26.59
N TYR A 78 64.99 1.97 26.33
CA TYR A 78 64.14 1.55 25.23
C TYR A 78 63.02 0.68 25.81
N GLU A 79 61.84 0.77 25.21
CA GLU A 79 60.66 0.00 25.59
C GLU A 79 60.26 -0.92 24.43
N VAL A 80 60.07 -2.20 24.75
CA VAL A 80 59.42 -3.16 23.86
C VAL A 80 58.11 -3.63 24.47
N ILE A 81 57.07 -3.67 23.64
CA ILE A 81 55.74 -4.18 24.01
C ILE A 81 55.47 -5.47 23.26
N PHE A 82 55.12 -6.53 23.98
CA PHE A 82 54.64 -7.79 23.41
C PHE A 82 53.17 -8.01 23.77
N GLN A 83 52.38 -8.39 22.77
CA GLN A 83 50.96 -8.69 22.88
C GLN A 83 50.67 -9.92 22.02
N ILE A 84 49.76 -10.77 22.48
CA ILE A 84 49.26 -11.93 21.74
C ILE A 84 47.81 -11.62 21.35
N GLY A 85 47.48 -11.76 20.07
CA GLY A 85 46.14 -11.48 19.54
C GLY A 85 45.72 -10.01 19.62
N ASN A 86 44.41 -9.79 19.59
CA ASN A 86 43.69 -8.53 19.66
C ASN A 86 42.46 -8.67 20.60
N LYS A 87 41.56 -7.68 20.61
CA LYS A 87 40.40 -7.67 21.51
C LYS A 87 39.37 -8.76 21.22
N ASP A 88 39.36 -9.32 20.00
CA ASP A 88 38.35 -10.26 19.53
C ASP A 88 38.75 -11.72 19.80
N ASP A 89 40.06 -12.03 19.81
CA ASP A 89 40.57 -13.40 20.01
C ASP A 89 41.25 -13.63 21.37
N MET A 90 41.83 -12.59 21.99
CA MET A 90 42.60 -12.67 23.24
C MET A 90 42.13 -11.60 24.22
N ASN A 91 40.82 -11.36 24.27
CA ASN A 91 40.25 -10.40 25.20
C ASN A 91 40.64 -10.77 26.62
N VAL A 92 41.09 -9.79 27.39
CA VAL A 92 41.47 -9.94 28.80
C VAL A 92 40.40 -10.57 29.71
N GLN A 93 39.11 -10.46 29.35
CA GLN A 93 37.99 -11.03 30.11
C GLN A 93 37.69 -12.49 29.71
N SER A 94 38.33 -13.00 28.66
CA SER A 94 38.13 -14.36 28.15
C SER A 94 39.18 -15.35 28.71
N SER A 95 38.90 -16.65 28.54
CA SER A 95 39.86 -17.72 28.84
C SER A 95 41.16 -17.58 28.04
N GLU A 96 41.06 -17.11 26.80
CA GLU A 96 42.18 -16.88 25.90
C GLU A 96 43.03 -15.69 26.39
N GLY A 97 42.43 -14.66 26.96
CA GLY A 97 43.16 -13.58 27.63
C GLY A 97 44.00 -14.07 28.82
N GLN A 98 43.46 -14.98 29.63
CA GLN A 98 44.22 -15.60 30.71
C GLN A 98 45.35 -16.49 30.18
N LEU A 99 45.11 -17.23 29.10
CA LEU A 99 46.16 -18.01 28.41
C LEU A 99 47.27 -17.09 27.88
N ALA A 100 46.93 -15.95 27.29
CA ALA A 100 47.90 -14.97 26.82
C ALA A 100 48.75 -14.41 27.97
N LYS A 101 48.16 -14.16 29.14
CA LYS A 101 48.90 -13.78 30.35
C LYS A 101 49.94 -14.84 30.73
N ASP A 102 49.55 -16.10 30.79
CA ASP A 102 50.43 -17.19 31.21
C ASP A 102 51.62 -17.36 30.23
N ILE A 103 51.35 -17.29 28.93
CA ILE A 103 52.39 -17.32 27.88
C ILE A 103 53.36 -16.14 28.02
N LEU A 104 52.85 -14.91 28.23
CA LEU A 104 53.68 -13.72 28.36
C LEU A 104 54.54 -13.75 29.64
N CYS A 105 54.00 -14.29 30.75
CA CYS A 105 54.76 -14.53 31.97
C CYS A 105 55.94 -15.47 31.71
N GLU A 106 55.70 -16.64 31.11
CA GLU A 106 56.74 -17.62 30.80
C GLU A 106 57.79 -17.06 29.82
N PHE A 107 57.35 -16.28 28.83
CA PHE A 107 58.24 -15.60 27.90
C PHE A 107 59.21 -14.63 28.62
N MET A 108 58.70 -13.89 29.62
CA MET A 108 59.46 -12.89 30.37
C MET A 108 60.53 -13.51 31.27
N GLU A 109 60.26 -14.67 31.89
CA GLU A 109 61.21 -15.35 32.78
C GLU A 109 62.57 -15.64 32.14
N GLN A 110 62.58 -15.89 30.82
CA GLN A 110 63.80 -16.18 30.07
C GLN A 110 64.34 -14.95 29.31
N PHE A 111 63.61 -13.82 29.30
CA PHE A 111 63.94 -12.66 28.48
C PHE A 111 65.32 -12.07 28.80
N GLN A 112 65.61 -11.81 30.09
CA GLN A 112 66.89 -11.25 30.51
C GLN A 112 68.08 -12.17 30.19
N LYS A 113 67.88 -13.49 30.25
CA LYS A 113 68.93 -14.49 29.94
C LYS A 113 69.25 -14.52 28.45
N ARG A 114 68.21 -14.42 27.60
CA ARG A 114 68.39 -14.32 26.14
C ARG A 114 69.04 -13.00 25.74
N ASN A 115 68.82 -11.95 26.53
CA ASN A 115 69.23 -10.57 26.23
C ASN A 115 70.26 -10.01 27.24
N PRO A 116 71.48 -10.56 27.34
CA PRO A 116 72.45 -10.21 28.38
C PRO A 116 72.98 -8.76 28.30
N ASN A 117 72.88 -8.12 27.13
CA ASN A 117 73.31 -6.74 26.91
C ASN A 117 72.16 -5.72 27.01
N LEU A 118 70.94 -6.19 27.30
CA LEU A 118 69.76 -5.35 27.53
C LEU A 118 69.37 -5.52 29.00
N TYR A 119 69.82 -4.59 29.85
CA TYR A 119 69.51 -4.66 31.27
C TYR A 119 68.06 -4.22 31.50
N VAL A 120 67.17 -5.16 31.82
CA VAL A 120 65.77 -4.87 32.12
C VAL A 120 65.68 -4.29 33.52
N PHE A 121 65.10 -3.09 33.64
CA PHE A 121 64.92 -2.41 34.93
C PHE A 121 63.46 -2.20 35.31
N SER A 122 62.55 -2.27 34.35
CA SER A 122 61.10 -2.09 34.55
C SER A 122 60.36 -3.04 33.62
N SER A 123 59.52 -3.91 34.16
CA SER A 123 58.70 -4.80 33.34
C SER A 123 57.36 -5.09 33.99
N HIS A 124 56.30 -4.82 33.23
CA HIS A 124 54.92 -4.81 33.69
C HIS A 124 54.00 -5.44 32.66
N LEU A 125 53.23 -6.44 33.06
CA LEU A 125 52.16 -7.03 32.26
C LEU A 125 50.83 -6.41 32.68
N HIS A 126 50.12 -5.85 31.71
CA HIS A 126 48.85 -5.16 31.88
C HIS A 126 47.68 -6.09 31.54
N MET A 127 46.84 -6.33 32.55
CA MET A 127 45.57 -7.07 32.51
C MET A 127 44.39 -6.16 32.77
N ASP A 128 44.56 -4.85 32.67
CA ASP A 128 43.57 -3.81 32.94
C ASP A 128 43.20 -2.99 31.69
N GLU A 129 43.67 -3.41 30.52
CA GLU A 129 43.28 -2.85 29.20
C GLU A 129 42.55 -3.91 28.37
N GLN A 130 42.23 -3.67 27.09
CA GLN A 130 41.41 -4.59 26.28
C GLN A 130 42.08 -5.95 26.00
N THR A 131 43.39 -5.97 25.81
CA THR A 131 44.16 -7.18 25.46
C THR A 131 45.38 -7.27 26.37
N PRO A 132 45.71 -8.45 26.93
CA PRO A 132 46.93 -8.66 27.71
C PRO A 132 48.20 -8.29 26.92
N HIS A 133 49.04 -7.44 27.50
CA HIS A 133 50.31 -7.07 26.90
C HIS A 133 51.36 -6.75 27.97
N ILE A 134 52.63 -7.00 27.66
CA ILE A 134 53.76 -6.75 28.54
C ILE A 134 54.64 -5.62 28.00
N HIS A 135 54.93 -4.66 28.87
CA HIS A 135 55.93 -3.62 28.67
C HIS A 135 57.26 -4.09 29.29
N ILE A 136 58.34 -3.97 28.53
CA ILE A 136 59.70 -4.30 28.98
C ILE A 136 60.60 -3.12 28.67
N ASP A 137 61.02 -2.42 29.72
CA ASP A 137 61.93 -1.28 29.67
C ASP A 137 63.35 -1.73 30.03
N PHE A 138 64.31 -1.43 29.16
CA PHE A 138 65.69 -1.85 29.34
C PHE A 138 66.72 -0.78 28.94
N VAL A 139 67.89 -0.84 29.58
CA VAL A 139 69.07 -0.03 29.26
C VAL A 139 70.06 -0.88 28.47
N PRO A 140 70.33 -0.56 27.20
CA PRO A 140 71.28 -1.32 26.40
C PRO A 140 72.70 -0.85 26.68
N PHE A 141 73.62 -1.80 26.82
CA PHE A 141 75.02 -1.49 27.07
C PHE A 141 75.97 -2.44 26.32
N ILE A 142 77.17 -1.94 26.07
CA ILE A 142 78.29 -2.72 25.53
C ILE A 142 79.48 -2.63 26.46
N ARG A 143 80.38 -3.61 26.37
CA ARG A 143 81.65 -3.63 27.12
C ARG A 143 82.84 -3.50 26.16
N ASN A 144 84.01 -3.18 26.69
CA ASN A 144 85.26 -3.08 25.92
C ASN A 144 85.21 -2.10 24.73
N SER A 145 84.40 -1.04 24.82
CA SER A 145 84.30 -0.01 23.79
C SER A 145 85.62 0.76 23.67
N LYS A 146 86.08 0.94 22.42
CA LYS A 146 87.26 1.76 22.09
C LYS A 146 86.95 3.26 22.01
N ARG A 147 85.68 3.65 22.12
CA ARG A 147 85.21 5.05 22.01
C ARG A 147 84.46 5.44 23.29
N GLY A 148 84.87 6.53 23.94
CA GLY A 148 84.24 6.99 25.18
C GLY A 148 84.58 6.08 26.38
N LEU A 149 83.59 5.84 27.24
CA LEU A 149 83.69 4.85 28.32
C LEU A 149 83.84 3.45 27.72
N ASP A 150 84.58 2.58 28.41
CA ASP A 150 84.78 1.18 28.00
C ASP A 150 83.48 0.36 28.16
N THR A 151 82.69 0.63 29.18
CA THR A 151 81.29 0.20 29.30
C THR A 151 80.39 1.41 29.06
N ARG A 152 79.53 1.35 28.03
CA ARG A 152 78.73 2.50 27.62
C ARG A 152 77.37 2.11 27.07
N VAL A 153 76.44 3.06 27.10
CA VAL A 153 75.16 2.92 26.40
C VAL A 153 75.42 2.86 24.89
N SER A 154 74.91 1.80 24.27
CA SER A 154 74.81 1.76 22.81
C SER A 154 73.80 0.71 22.38
N PHE A 155 72.67 1.14 21.84
CA PHE A 155 71.64 0.17 21.47
C PHE A 155 72.07 -0.71 20.29
N LYS A 156 72.57 -0.07 19.24
CA LYS A 156 73.10 -0.77 18.06
C LYS A 156 74.23 -1.73 18.44
N GLY A 157 75.13 -1.29 19.33
CA GLY A 157 76.24 -2.12 19.78
C GLY A 157 75.77 -3.32 20.60
N ALA A 158 74.81 -3.12 21.52
CA ALA A 158 74.26 -4.17 22.36
C ALA A 158 73.61 -5.29 21.54
N LEU A 159 72.89 -4.94 20.47
CA LEU A 159 72.32 -5.93 19.55
C LEU A 159 73.40 -6.61 18.70
N ALA A 160 74.41 -5.86 18.26
CA ALA A 160 75.52 -6.42 17.48
C ALA A 160 76.38 -7.44 18.25
N GLU A 161 76.64 -7.21 19.55
CA GLU A 161 77.33 -8.18 20.42
C GLU A 161 76.54 -9.49 20.60
N GLN A 162 75.21 -9.42 20.43
CA GLN A 162 74.32 -10.58 20.47
C GLN A 162 74.13 -11.26 19.10
N GLY A 163 74.85 -10.80 18.06
CA GLY A 163 74.85 -11.41 16.73
C GLY A 163 73.94 -10.74 15.70
N PHE A 164 73.19 -9.70 16.07
CA PHE A 164 72.33 -8.95 15.16
C PHE A 164 73.14 -7.85 14.46
N LYS A 165 73.57 -8.12 13.23
CA LYS A 165 74.51 -7.24 12.51
C LYS A 165 73.82 -6.17 11.68
N GLY A 166 72.55 -6.38 11.33
CA GLY A 166 71.86 -5.56 10.34
C GLY A 166 72.56 -5.63 8.98
N GLY A 167 71.88 -5.20 7.92
CA GLY A 167 72.48 -5.29 6.58
C GLY A 167 71.90 -4.34 5.54
N THR A 168 70.58 -4.21 5.48
CA THR A 168 69.90 -3.39 4.47
C THR A 168 69.09 -2.27 5.13
N ARG A 169 68.69 -1.25 4.35
CA ARG A 169 67.91 -0.10 4.84
C ARG A 169 66.56 -0.50 5.48
N GLY A 170 66.07 -1.73 5.25
CA GLY A 170 64.87 -2.31 5.86
C GLY A 170 65.12 -3.39 6.92
N MET A 171 66.33 -3.95 7.01
CA MET A 171 66.71 -4.97 8.01
C MET A 171 67.77 -4.37 8.94
N THR A 172 67.30 -3.61 9.92
CA THR A 172 68.12 -3.09 11.01
C THR A 172 68.34 -4.18 12.05
N GLU A 173 69.36 -4.00 12.89
CA GLU A 173 69.66 -4.88 14.04
C GLU A 173 68.42 -5.05 14.93
N TRP A 174 67.63 -3.99 15.08
CA TRP A 174 66.34 -4.00 15.79
C TRP A 174 65.30 -4.91 15.16
N ASN A 175 65.14 -4.86 13.82
CA ASN A 175 64.15 -5.68 13.13
C ASN A 175 64.52 -7.16 13.23
N GLU A 176 65.80 -7.49 13.06
CA GLU A 176 66.32 -8.86 13.22
C GLU A 176 66.09 -9.36 14.67
N TRP A 177 66.38 -8.52 15.66
CA TRP A 177 66.18 -8.84 17.07
C TRP A 177 64.70 -9.03 17.44
N ILE A 178 63.81 -8.10 17.04
CA ILE A 178 62.37 -8.21 17.29
C ILE A 178 61.81 -9.48 16.64
N GLU A 179 62.25 -9.80 15.44
CA GLU A 179 61.81 -11.00 14.76
C GLU A 179 62.29 -12.26 15.49
N ALA A 180 63.55 -12.30 15.96
CA ALA A 180 64.05 -13.38 16.81
C ALA A 180 63.24 -13.52 18.11
N GLU A 181 62.93 -12.42 18.80
CA GLU A 181 62.09 -12.46 20.01
C GLU A 181 60.65 -12.91 19.72
N LYS A 182 60.06 -12.57 18.56
CA LYS A 182 58.77 -13.14 18.14
C LYS A 182 58.85 -14.64 17.89
N GLN A 183 59.95 -15.14 17.32
CA GLN A 183 60.15 -16.57 17.13
C GLN A 183 60.28 -17.29 18.49
N GLU A 184 60.97 -16.69 19.46
CA GLU A 184 61.02 -17.22 20.82
C GLU A 184 59.64 -17.21 21.49
N LEU A 185 58.89 -16.11 21.36
CA LEU A 185 57.51 -16.04 21.85
C LEU A 185 56.62 -17.09 21.19
N SER A 186 56.76 -17.31 19.87
CA SER A 186 56.04 -18.34 19.12
C SER A 186 56.34 -19.76 19.64
N LYS A 187 57.58 -20.04 20.07
CA LYS A 187 57.92 -21.33 20.71
C LYS A 187 57.20 -21.49 22.04
N VAL A 188 57.12 -20.44 22.87
CA VAL A 188 56.34 -20.45 24.12
C VAL A 188 54.87 -20.66 23.82
N MET A 189 54.30 -19.89 22.89
CA MET A 189 52.91 -20.03 22.42
C MET A 189 52.61 -21.47 21.98
N GLY A 190 53.52 -22.11 21.24
CA GLY A 190 53.37 -23.49 20.76
C GLY A 190 53.30 -24.52 21.88
N ARG A 191 54.01 -24.31 23.00
CA ARG A 191 53.89 -25.18 24.21
C ARG A 191 52.50 -25.11 24.84
N HIS A 192 51.84 -23.96 24.69
CA HIS A 192 50.48 -23.69 25.14
C HIS A 192 49.41 -23.96 24.08
N GLY A 193 49.77 -24.58 22.95
CA GLY A 193 48.83 -24.93 21.88
C GLY A 193 48.39 -23.75 21.00
N VAL A 194 49.03 -22.58 21.10
CA VAL A 194 48.71 -21.40 20.30
C VAL A 194 49.68 -21.28 19.13
N GLN A 195 49.15 -21.10 17.92
CA GLN A 195 49.96 -20.92 16.70
C GLN A 195 50.10 -19.46 16.32
N TRP A 196 51.32 -19.06 15.96
CA TRP A 196 51.57 -17.71 15.47
C TRP A 196 51.11 -17.52 14.02
N LYS A 197 50.07 -16.70 13.81
CA LYS A 197 49.57 -16.31 12.48
C LYS A 197 50.42 -15.18 11.89
N GLN A 198 51.24 -15.50 10.88
CA GLN A 198 52.06 -14.50 10.18
C GLN A 198 51.21 -13.72 9.15
N LEU A 199 50.78 -12.51 9.52
CA LEU A 199 49.90 -11.68 8.67
C LEU A 199 50.63 -10.94 7.54
N GLY A 200 51.97 -10.98 7.48
CA GLY A 200 52.77 -10.32 6.42
C GLY A 200 52.67 -8.78 6.36
N THR A 201 51.94 -8.16 7.30
CA THR A 201 51.63 -6.73 7.27
C THR A 201 52.81 -5.88 7.72
N HIS A 202 53.33 -5.05 6.83
CA HIS A 202 54.31 -4.00 7.12
C HIS A 202 53.60 -2.66 7.35
N ASN A 203 52.72 -2.62 8.34
CA ASN A 203 51.96 -1.40 8.65
C ASN A 203 52.85 -0.41 9.40
N LYS A 204 52.69 0.89 9.10
CA LYS A 204 53.32 1.96 9.88
C LYS A 204 52.82 1.86 11.32
N HIS A 205 53.74 1.98 12.28
CA HIS A 205 53.38 2.03 13.69
C HIS A 205 52.57 3.30 13.97
N LEU A 206 51.28 3.13 14.29
CA LEU A 206 50.38 4.21 14.69
C LEU A 206 50.34 4.32 16.21
N SER A 207 50.10 5.53 16.73
CA SER A 207 49.75 5.69 18.14
C SER A 207 48.34 5.13 18.40
N VAL A 208 48.03 4.77 19.64
CA VAL A 208 46.69 4.28 20.03
C VAL A 208 45.58 5.22 19.56
N LEU A 209 45.78 6.53 19.75
CA LEU A 209 44.83 7.56 19.32
C LEU A 209 44.65 7.61 17.79
N ASP A 210 45.72 7.43 17.03
CA ASP A 210 45.64 7.45 15.56
C ASP A 210 44.98 6.17 15.02
N PHE A 211 45.23 5.03 15.66
CA PHE A 211 44.54 3.77 15.36
C PHE A 211 43.03 3.87 15.64
N GLU A 212 42.64 4.37 16.82
CA GLU A 212 41.21 4.60 17.15
C GLU A 212 40.51 5.53 16.15
N LYS A 213 41.18 6.60 15.71
CA LYS A 213 40.63 7.52 14.70
C LYS A 213 40.41 6.82 13.36
N GLN A 214 41.38 6.01 12.93
CA GLN A 214 41.28 5.29 11.66
C GLN A 214 40.13 4.27 11.69
N GLU A 215 39.96 3.54 12.80
CA GLU A 215 38.86 2.56 12.92
C GLU A 215 37.49 3.25 12.98
N ARG A 216 37.35 4.37 13.71
CA ARG A 216 36.10 5.16 13.70
C ARG A 216 35.76 5.72 12.32
N GLN A 217 36.76 6.10 11.52
CA GLN A 217 36.51 6.58 10.16
C GLN A 217 35.95 5.49 9.25
N LYS A 218 36.39 4.24 9.41
CA LYS A 218 35.81 3.10 8.67
C LYS A 218 34.37 2.85 9.09
N GLU A 219 34.11 2.84 10.40
CA GLU A 219 32.77 2.65 10.96
C GLU A 219 31.80 3.73 10.44
N VAL A 220 32.21 5.00 10.44
CA VAL A 220 31.40 6.11 9.89
C VAL A 220 31.11 5.90 8.41
N ALA A 221 32.10 5.49 7.62
CA ALA A 221 31.90 5.25 6.18
C ALA A 221 30.91 4.09 5.90
N GLU A 222 30.97 3.01 6.67
CA GLU A 222 30.01 1.90 6.57
C GLU A 222 28.59 2.31 6.97
N LEU A 223 28.46 3.12 8.02
CA LEU A 223 27.18 3.67 8.45
C LEU A 223 26.60 4.66 7.42
N GLU A 224 27.42 5.52 6.84
CA GLU A 224 27.01 6.45 5.78
C GLU A 224 26.48 5.70 4.55
N GLN A 225 27.16 4.61 4.15
CA GLN A 225 26.70 3.76 3.05
C GLN A 225 25.34 3.11 3.36
N THR A 226 25.17 2.60 4.58
CA THR A 226 23.92 1.97 5.03
C THR A 226 22.75 2.96 5.06
N ILE A 227 23.00 4.18 5.58
CA ILE A 227 22.01 5.26 5.61
C ILE A 227 21.62 5.68 4.19
N SER A 228 22.60 5.76 3.27
CA SER A 228 22.34 6.10 1.87
C SER A 228 21.41 5.08 1.22
N GLY A 229 21.69 3.77 1.36
CA GLY A 229 20.83 2.71 0.82
C GLY A 229 19.43 2.73 1.44
N SER A 230 19.33 2.88 2.76
CA SER A 230 18.04 2.95 3.47
C SER A 230 17.20 4.16 3.02
N LYS A 231 17.85 5.27 2.66
CA LYS A 231 17.17 6.48 2.17
C LYS A 231 16.59 6.28 0.78
N GLU A 232 17.27 5.54 -0.10
CA GLU A 232 16.76 5.18 -1.43
C GLU A 232 15.53 4.26 -1.30
N GLU A 233 15.61 3.22 -0.46
CA GLU A 233 14.48 2.32 -0.19
C GLU A 233 13.25 3.07 0.36
N LEU A 234 13.46 3.99 1.32
CA LEU A 234 12.37 4.82 1.85
C LEU A 234 11.75 5.73 0.80
N SER A 235 12.55 6.26 -0.13
CA SER A 235 12.05 7.06 -1.24
C SER A 235 11.17 6.22 -2.15
N ASP A 236 11.57 4.99 -2.47
CA ASP A 236 10.77 4.10 -3.32
C ASP A 236 9.45 3.69 -2.66
N ILE A 237 9.47 3.38 -1.37
CA ILE A 237 8.26 3.08 -0.58
C ILE A 237 7.32 4.30 -0.57
N LEU A 238 7.85 5.51 -0.41
CA LEU A 238 7.04 6.73 -0.43
C LEU A 238 6.35 6.94 -1.78
N HIS A 239 7.05 6.73 -2.90
CA HIS A 239 6.46 6.82 -4.24
C HIS A 239 5.35 5.78 -4.43
N GLN A 240 5.57 4.53 -3.99
CA GLN A 240 4.54 3.48 -4.04
C GLN A 240 3.31 3.84 -3.20
N GLN A 241 3.50 4.38 -2.00
CA GLN A 241 2.41 4.78 -1.11
C GLN A 241 1.57 5.92 -1.72
N ILE A 242 2.22 6.89 -2.38
CA ILE A 242 1.53 7.97 -3.10
C ILE A 242 0.71 7.39 -4.27
N ALA A 243 1.29 6.49 -5.06
CA ALA A 243 0.60 5.86 -6.18
C ALA A 243 -0.63 5.05 -5.71
N ALA A 244 -0.47 4.23 -4.68
CA ALA A 244 -1.58 3.47 -4.08
C ALA A 244 -2.67 4.39 -3.48
N GLY A 245 -2.27 5.52 -2.88
CA GLY A 245 -3.19 6.55 -2.41
C GLY A 245 -4.02 7.19 -3.53
N GLN A 246 -3.41 7.42 -4.69
CA GLN A 246 -4.12 7.94 -5.87
C GLN A 246 -5.09 6.91 -6.45
N GLU A 247 -4.68 5.64 -6.55
CA GLU A 247 -5.54 4.56 -7.07
C GLU A 247 -6.74 4.31 -6.17
N THR A 248 -6.55 4.27 -4.84
CA THR A 248 -7.65 4.11 -3.88
C THR A 248 -8.64 5.27 -3.92
N GLU A 249 -8.16 6.49 -4.09
CA GLU A 249 -9.03 7.67 -4.25
C GLU A 249 -9.81 7.64 -5.58
N GLN A 250 -9.20 7.12 -6.65
CA GLN A 250 -9.88 6.92 -7.93
C GLN A 250 -11.00 5.87 -7.80
N ILE A 251 -10.70 4.72 -7.19
CA ILE A 251 -11.69 3.66 -6.91
C ILE A 251 -12.84 4.21 -6.03
N ARG A 252 -12.53 5.07 -5.05
CA ARG A 252 -13.56 5.71 -4.21
C ARG A 252 -14.52 6.56 -5.02
N LYS A 253 -14.01 7.39 -5.94
CA LYS A 253 -14.82 8.24 -6.84
C LYS A 253 -15.67 7.41 -7.79
N GLU A 254 -15.09 6.38 -8.40
CA GLU A 254 -15.83 5.45 -9.28
C GLU A 254 -16.93 4.72 -8.49
N GLY A 255 -16.63 4.28 -7.27
CA GLY A 255 -17.63 3.67 -6.39
C GLY A 255 -18.77 4.62 -5.99
N GLU A 256 -18.52 5.92 -5.87
CA GLU A 256 -19.56 6.94 -5.65
C GLU A 256 -20.44 7.13 -6.89
N ALA A 257 -19.85 7.19 -8.09
CA ALA A 257 -20.59 7.28 -9.34
C ALA A 257 -21.50 6.07 -9.56
N ILE A 258 -20.97 4.85 -9.34
CA ILE A 258 -21.76 3.61 -9.44
C ILE A 258 -22.91 3.61 -8.43
N ARG A 259 -22.70 4.08 -7.19
CA ARG A 259 -23.78 4.18 -6.20
C ARG A 259 -24.89 5.14 -6.63
N GLN A 260 -24.54 6.27 -7.24
CA GLN A 260 -25.53 7.20 -7.79
C GLN A 260 -26.32 6.55 -8.94
N GLU A 261 -25.64 5.91 -9.88
CA GLU A 261 -26.28 5.23 -11.00
C GLU A 261 -27.23 4.12 -10.53
N VAL A 262 -26.81 3.30 -9.55
CA VAL A 262 -27.67 2.27 -8.95
C VAL A 262 -28.90 2.88 -8.28
N SER A 263 -28.77 4.03 -7.61
CA SER A 263 -29.90 4.74 -6.99
C SER A 263 -30.91 5.22 -8.05
N GLU A 264 -30.43 5.79 -9.15
CA GLU A 264 -31.28 6.24 -10.26
C GLU A 264 -31.98 5.07 -10.97
N LEU A 265 -31.25 3.98 -11.22
CA LEU A 265 -31.80 2.74 -11.79
C LEU A 265 -32.83 2.09 -10.87
N THR A 266 -32.66 2.20 -9.56
CA THR A 266 -33.63 1.68 -8.59
C THR A 266 -34.91 2.52 -8.61
N ALA A 267 -34.79 3.85 -8.67
CA ALA A 267 -35.94 4.75 -8.76
C ALA A 267 -36.72 4.54 -10.08
N THR A 268 -36.02 4.36 -11.20
CA THR A 268 -36.66 4.10 -12.51
C THR A 268 -37.34 2.72 -12.53
N ASN A 269 -36.74 1.69 -11.95
CA ASN A 269 -37.39 0.39 -11.79
C ASN A 269 -38.68 0.46 -10.96
N HIS A 270 -38.69 1.25 -9.88
CA HIS A 270 -39.90 1.42 -9.07
C HIS A 270 -41.03 2.07 -9.90
N LEU A 271 -40.71 3.11 -10.67
CA LEU A 271 -41.68 3.78 -11.53
C LEU A 271 -42.20 2.85 -12.64
N LEU A 272 -41.33 2.06 -13.26
CA LEU A 272 -41.72 1.08 -14.28
C LEU A 272 -42.65 0.01 -13.69
N LYS A 273 -42.41 -0.41 -12.44
CA LYS A 273 -43.26 -1.37 -11.75
C LYS A 273 -44.65 -0.79 -11.47
N GLU A 274 -44.74 0.44 -10.98
CA GLU A 274 -46.02 1.14 -10.79
C GLU A 274 -46.80 1.30 -12.10
N GLN A 275 -46.10 1.64 -13.19
CA GLN A 275 -46.70 1.72 -14.53
C GLN A 275 -47.22 0.36 -15.01
N ALA A 276 -46.46 -0.71 -14.79
CA ALA A 276 -46.87 -2.06 -15.15
C ALA A 276 -48.12 -2.51 -14.37
N GLU A 277 -48.20 -2.20 -13.08
CA GLU A 277 -49.38 -2.48 -12.25
C GLU A 277 -50.61 -1.69 -12.72
N THR A 278 -50.43 -0.41 -13.06
CA THR A 278 -51.51 0.43 -13.60
C THR A 278 -52.04 -0.13 -14.92
N LEU A 279 -51.15 -0.48 -15.85
CA LEU A 279 -51.50 -1.07 -17.13
C LEU A 279 -52.20 -2.43 -16.99
N ALA A 280 -51.78 -3.24 -16.01
CA ALA A 280 -52.44 -4.51 -15.71
C ALA A 280 -53.89 -4.28 -15.25
N GLY A 281 -54.12 -3.30 -14.38
CA GLY A 281 -55.47 -2.93 -13.93
C GLY A 281 -56.35 -2.40 -15.07
N ASP A 282 -55.80 -1.57 -15.96
CA ASP A 282 -56.55 -1.07 -17.11
C ASP A 282 -56.88 -2.18 -18.12
N LYS A 283 -55.97 -3.14 -18.32
CA LYS A 283 -56.22 -4.34 -19.14
C LYS A 283 -57.39 -5.16 -18.59
N GLU A 284 -57.45 -5.34 -17.27
CA GLU A 284 -58.54 -6.10 -16.63
C GLU A 284 -59.90 -5.40 -16.79
N LYS A 285 -59.95 -4.07 -16.64
CA LYS A 285 -61.16 -3.28 -16.91
C LYS A 285 -61.63 -3.42 -18.35
N LEU A 286 -60.72 -3.29 -19.31
CA LEU A 286 -61.04 -3.42 -20.74
C LEU A 286 -61.55 -4.83 -21.08
N LEU A 287 -61.00 -5.87 -20.46
CA LEU A 287 -61.50 -7.25 -20.62
C LEU A 287 -62.95 -7.37 -20.10
N SER A 288 -63.24 -6.83 -18.92
CA SER A 288 -64.60 -6.85 -18.37
C SER A 288 -65.60 -6.05 -19.22
N GLU A 289 -65.18 -4.91 -19.78
CA GLU A 289 -66.02 -4.12 -20.69
C GLU A 289 -66.28 -4.88 -22.01
N ASN A 290 -65.28 -5.55 -22.57
CA ASN A 290 -65.44 -6.39 -23.75
C ASN A 290 -66.43 -7.53 -23.50
N GLU A 291 -66.33 -8.25 -22.39
CA GLU A 291 -67.28 -9.32 -22.04
C GLU A 291 -68.73 -8.79 -21.97
N LYS A 292 -68.93 -7.58 -21.42
CA LYS A 292 -70.25 -6.94 -21.37
C LYS A 292 -70.76 -6.60 -22.78
N LEU A 293 -69.90 -6.06 -23.63
CA LEU A 293 -70.24 -5.72 -25.02
C LEU A 293 -70.58 -6.97 -25.83
N GLU A 294 -69.82 -8.05 -25.70
CA GLU A 294 -70.12 -9.34 -26.34
C GLU A 294 -71.50 -9.87 -25.92
N LYS A 295 -71.82 -9.79 -24.62
CA LYS A 295 -73.14 -10.18 -24.11
C LYS A 295 -74.27 -9.31 -24.67
N GLN A 296 -74.06 -7.99 -24.76
CA GLN A 296 -75.03 -7.09 -25.39
C GLN A 296 -75.21 -7.41 -26.88
N GLN A 297 -74.12 -7.68 -27.61
CA GLN A 297 -74.18 -8.06 -29.01
C GLN A 297 -74.98 -9.35 -29.22
N LYS A 298 -74.77 -10.37 -28.38
CA LYS A 298 -75.52 -11.62 -28.43
C LYS A 298 -77.01 -11.41 -28.18
N ASN A 299 -77.38 -10.56 -27.23
CA ASN A 299 -78.78 -10.23 -26.95
C ASN A 299 -79.45 -9.51 -28.13
N LEU A 300 -78.79 -8.51 -28.70
CA LEU A 300 -79.29 -7.81 -29.89
C LEU A 300 -79.48 -8.76 -31.07
N GLN A 301 -78.55 -9.71 -31.27
CA GLN A 301 -78.65 -10.72 -32.31
C GLN A 301 -79.88 -11.63 -32.10
N GLN A 302 -80.18 -12.01 -30.85
CA GLN A 302 -81.38 -12.79 -30.54
C GLN A 302 -82.67 -12.01 -30.82
N ASP A 303 -82.71 -10.72 -30.48
CA ASP A 303 -83.88 -9.87 -30.73
C ASP A 303 -84.11 -9.65 -32.23
N ILE A 304 -83.04 -9.47 -33.02
CA ILE A 304 -83.12 -9.42 -34.48
C ILE A 304 -83.71 -10.72 -35.03
N ASN A 305 -83.23 -11.89 -34.58
CA ASN A 305 -83.74 -13.18 -35.04
C ASN A 305 -85.24 -13.35 -34.72
N LYS A 306 -85.71 -12.90 -33.55
CA LYS A 306 -87.15 -12.91 -33.21
C LYS A 306 -87.97 -12.00 -34.11
N MET A 307 -87.46 -10.81 -34.44
CA MET A 307 -88.14 -9.91 -35.37
C MET A 307 -88.24 -10.52 -36.77
N VAL A 308 -87.18 -11.16 -37.27
CA VAL A 308 -87.19 -11.87 -38.56
C VAL A 308 -88.26 -12.96 -38.56
N GLN A 309 -88.33 -13.79 -37.51
CA GLN A 309 -89.38 -14.81 -37.38
C GLN A 309 -90.79 -14.20 -37.34
N SER A 310 -90.99 -13.13 -36.58
CA SER A 310 -92.28 -12.44 -36.52
C SER A 310 -92.68 -11.84 -37.87
N LYS A 311 -91.72 -11.34 -38.65
CA LYS A 311 -91.94 -10.84 -40.01
C LYS A 311 -92.41 -11.96 -40.93
N GLU A 312 -91.73 -13.11 -40.94
CA GLU A 312 -92.12 -14.28 -41.75
C GLU A 312 -93.53 -14.77 -41.41
N VAL A 313 -93.90 -14.81 -40.13
CA VAL A 313 -95.25 -15.19 -39.69
C VAL A 313 -96.29 -14.21 -40.22
N MET A 314 -95.97 -12.91 -40.24
CA MET A 314 -96.87 -11.90 -40.77
C MET A 314 -97.04 -12.04 -42.29
N GLU A 315 -95.95 -12.28 -43.03
CA GLU A 315 -95.99 -12.56 -44.47
C GLU A 315 -96.83 -13.79 -44.81
N ARG A 316 -96.68 -14.89 -44.07
CA ARG A 316 -97.53 -16.10 -44.23
C ARG A 316 -99.02 -15.82 -43.97
N ASN A 317 -99.34 -15.03 -42.94
CA ASN A 317 -100.73 -14.68 -42.63
C ASN A 317 -101.35 -13.80 -43.73
N ILE A 318 -100.57 -12.89 -44.34
CA ILE A 318 -101.04 -12.06 -45.46
C ILE A 318 -101.45 -12.96 -46.64
N HIS A 319 -100.63 -13.94 -47.02
CA HIS A 319 -100.99 -14.90 -48.07
C HIS A 319 -102.26 -15.70 -47.75
N ALA A 320 -102.43 -16.15 -46.49
CA ALA A 320 -103.61 -16.89 -46.07
C ALA A 320 -104.92 -16.06 -46.13
N TYR A 321 -104.86 -14.73 -46.01
CA TYR A 321 -106.03 -13.87 -46.20
C TYR A 321 -106.42 -13.72 -47.66
N ASP A 322 -105.48 -13.88 -48.59
CA ASP A 322 -105.70 -13.73 -50.03
C ASP A 322 -106.28 -15.03 -50.65
N GLU A 323 -105.79 -16.19 -50.20
CA GLU A 323 -106.08 -17.48 -50.87
C GLU A 323 -107.23 -18.29 -50.24
N ASP A 324 -107.51 -18.13 -48.95
CA ASP A 324 -108.41 -19.03 -48.23
C ASP A 324 -109.89 -18.66 -48.43
N VAL A 325 -110.72 -19.63 -48.85
CA VAL A 325 -112.14 -19.48 -49.22
C VAL A 325 -112.96 -18.83 -48.10
N LYS A 326 -112.57 -19.01 -46.83
CA LYS A 326 -113.23 -18.41 -45.66
C LYS A 326 -113.14 -16.86 -45.61
N TRP A 327 -112.19 -16.28 -46.33
CA TRP A 327 -111.99 -14.83 -46.45
C TRP A 327 -112.55 -14.26 -47.76
N GLN A 328 -113.05 -15.12 -48.64
CA GLN A 328 -113.69 -14.74 -49.89
C GLN A 328 -115.20 -14.52 -49.71
N LEU A 329 -115.76 -13.58 -50.48
CA LEU A 329 -117.19 -13.30 -50.43
C LEU A 329 -117.96 -14.44 -51.12
N ALA A 330 -118.58 -15.32 -50.33
CA ALA A 330 -119.33 -16.47 -50.84
C ALA A 330 -120.50 -16.04 -51.74
N GLU A 331 -120.76 -16.75 -52.84
CA GLU A 331 -121.85 -16.41 -53.76
C GLU A 331 -123.26 -16.52 -53.13
N PRO A 332 -124.23 -15.72 -53.59
CA PRO A 332 -125.60 -15.78 -53.10
C PRO A 332 -126.33 -17.05 -53.56
N GLY A 333 -126.86 -17.83 -52.60
CA GLY A 333 -127.70 -18.99 -52.91
C GLY A 333 -129.03 -18.62 -53.60
N ALA A 334 -129.54 -19.52 -54.46
CA ALA A 334 -130.55 -19.29 -55.49
C ALA A 334 -131.93 -18.70 -55.10
N LEU A 335 -132.16 -18.36 -53.82
CA LEU A 335 -133.41 -17.74 -53.31
C LEU A 335 -133.17 -16.73 -52.17
N MET A 336 -131.93 -16.28 -51.98
CA MET A 336 -131.58 -15.38 -50.88
C MET A 336 -131.87 -13.92 -51.23
N SER A 337 -132.62 -13.22 -50.38
CA SER A 337 -132.84 -11.78 -50.57
C SER A 337 -131.55 -10.99 -50.36
N ALA A 338 -131.41 -9.85 -51.04
CA ALA A 338 -130.25 -8.96 -50.88
C ALA A 338 -130.00 -8.56 -49.41
N LYS A 339 -131.07 -8.39 -48.62
CA LYS A 339 -130.99 -8.12 -47.18
C LYS A 339 -130.43 -9.33 -46.41
N ALA A 340 -130.93 -10.53 -46.68
CA ALA A 340 -130.43 -11.75 -46.03
C ALA A 340 -128.96 -12.05 -46.39
N TYR A 341 -128.54 -11.76 -47.62
CA TYR A 341 -127.14 -11.89 -48.04
C TYR A 341 -126.23 -10.88 -47.33
N ARG A 342 -126.66 -9.61 -47.29
CA ARG A 342 -125.97 -8.56 -46.54
C ARG A 342 -125.78 -8.97 -45.09
N ASP A 343 -126.86 -9.34 -44.40
CA ASP A 343 -126.84 -9.56 -42.96
C ASP A 343 -126.15 -10.88 -42.56
N LYS A 344 -126.26 -11.95 -43.36
CA LYS A 344 -125.73 -13.29 -43.02
C LYS A 344 -124.38 -13.64 -43.64
N LYS A 345 -123.97 -12.98 -44.72
CA LYS A 345 -122.73 -13.32 -45.46
C LYS A 345 -121.76 -12.14 -45.50
N ALA A 346 -122.18 -11.01 -46.06
CA ALA A 346 -121.29 -9.87 -46.27
C ALA A 346 -120.92 -9.15 -44.95
N LEU A 347 -121.90 -8.81 -44.11
CA LEU A 347 -121.67 -8.06 -42.86
C LEU A 347 -120.79 -8.84 -41.86
N PRO A 348 -120.99 -10.15 -41.64
CA PRO A 348 -120.10 -10.93 -40.76
C PRO A 348 -118.67 -11.04 -41.29
N LEU A 349 -118.48 -11.14 -42.61
CA LEU A 349 -117.14 -11.13 -43.22
C LEU A 349 -116.48 -9.76 -43.07
N VAL A 350 -117.23 -8.67 -43.32
CA VAL A 350 -116.75 -7.29 -43.15
C VAL A 350 -116.36 -7.00 -41.69
N GLU A 351 -117.16 -7.43 -40.71
CA GLU A 351 -116.79 -7.25 -39.29
C GLU A 351 -115.57 -8.09 -38.90
N LYS A 352 -115.43 -9.33 -39.42
CA LYS A 352 -114.20 -10.11 -39.23
C LYS A 352 -112.97 -9.46 -39.87
N LEU A 353 -113.08 -8.98 -41.12
CA LEU A 353 -112.00 -8.28 -41.81
C LEU A 353 -111.62 -6.98 -41.11
N LYS A 354 -112.61 -6.22 -40.63
CA LYS A 354 -112.40 -5.01 -39.85
C LYS A 354 -111.60 -5.29 -38.58
N GLU A 355 -111.89 -6.39 -37.88
CA GLU A 355 -111.13 -6.79 -36.70
C GLU A 355 -109.71 -7.25 -37.03
N VAL A 356 -109.52 -7.98 -38.14
CA VAL A 356 -108.18 -8.35 -38.63
C VAL A 356 -107.38 -7.11 -39.02
N VAL A 357 -107.97 -6.18 -39.79
CA VAL A 357 -107.34 -4.92 -40.20
C VAL A 357 -106.96 -4.07 -38.99
N LYS A 358 -107.84 -3.95 -37.98
CA LYS A 358 -107.51 -3.29 -36.71
C LYS A 358 -106.29 -3.93 -36.03
N ASN A 359 -106.31 -5.25 -35.86
CA ASN A 359 -105.23 -5.97 -35.19
C ASN A 359 -103.90 -5.90 -35.97
N LEU A 360 -103.96 -5.97 -37.31
CA LEU A 360 -102.80 -5.80 -38.18
C LEU A 360 -102.27 -4.36 -38.11
N THR A 361 -103.16 -3.37 -38.12
CA THR A 361 -102.78 -1.94 -38.00
C THR A 361 -102.08 -1.67 -36.67
N ILE A 362 -102.61 -2.21 -35.56
CA ILE A 362 -101.99 -2.11 -34.23
C ILE A 362 -100.60 -2.76 -34.25
N LYS A 363 -100.44 -3.96 -34.83
CA LYS A 363 -99.14 -4.62 -34.95
C LYS A 363 -98.16 -3.85 -35.83
N CYS A 364 -98.60 -3.31 -36.98
CA CYS A 364 -97.76 -2.49 -37.86
C CYS A 364 -97.30 -1.21 -37.17
N VAL A 365 -98.16 -0.53 -36.41
CA VAL A 365 -97.78 0.65 -35.63
C VAL A 365 -96.77 0.27 -34.54
N GLN A 366 -96.99 -0.84 -33.82
CA GLN A 366 -96.05 -1.35 -32.82
C GLN A 366 -94.67 -1.69 -33.41
N LEU A 367 -94.65 -2.38 -34.55
CA LEU A 367 -93.42 -2.71 -35.28
C LEU A 367 -92.72 -1.46 -35.81
N THR A 368 -93.47 -0.47 -36.30
CA THR A 368 -92.91 0.81 -36.77
C THR A 368 -92.26 1.57 -35.62
N GLU A 369 -92.90 1.58 -34.44
CA GLU A 369 -92.34 2.20 -33.25
C GLU A 369 -91.09 1.47 -32.74
N GLN A 370 -91.08 0.14 -32.76
CA GLN A 370 -89.88 -0.65 -32.46
C GLN A 370 -88.75 -0.40 -33.47
N GLY A 371 -89.08 -0.31 -34.76
CA GLY A 371 -88.16 0.04 -35.83
C GLY A 371 -87.52 1.41 -35.60
N ARG A 372 -88.33 2.44 -35.30
CA ARG A 372 -87.81 3.79 -34.95
C ARG A 372 -86.87 3.77 -33.75
N LYS A 373 -87.21 3.02 -32.69
CA LYS A 373 -86.35 2.88 -31.51
C LYS A 373 -85.02 2.22 -31.85
N LEU A 374 -85.02 1.21 -32.72
CA LEU A 374 -83.80 0.55 -33.18
C LEU A 374 -82.96 1.48 -34.07
N THR A 375 -83.57 2.20 -35.02
CA THR A 375 -82.88 3.19 -35.85
C THR A 375 -82.20 4.26 -34.98
N ALA A 376 -82.90 4.80 -33.98
CA ALA A 376 -82.32 5.79 -33.07
C ALA A 376 -81.13 5.23 -32.26
N LYS A 377 -81.18 3.95 -31.86
CA LYS A 377 -80.05 3.28 -31.20
C LYS A 377 -78.86 3.11 -32.15
N VAL A 378 -79.10 2.68 -33.39
CA VAL A 378 -78.06 2.51 -34.41
C VAL A 378 -77.40 3.86 -34.72
N ASP A 379 -78.18 4.92 -34.90
CA ASP A 379 -77.65 6.27 -35.12
C ASP A 379 -76.81 6.76 -33.92
N GLY A 380 -77.26 6.46 -32.70
CA GLY A 380 -76.51 6.76 -31.48
C GLY A 380 -75.17 6.04 -31.42
N GLN A 381 -75.17 4.72 -31.71
CA GLN A 381 -73.95 3.92 -31.76
C GLN A 381 -73.01 4.37 -32.88
N GLN A 382 -73.54 4.71 -34.05
CA GLN A 382 -72.76 5.21 -35.17
C GLN A 382 -72.03 6.50 -34.82
N LYS A 383 -72.71 7.45 -34.16
CA LYS A 383 -72.07 8.69 -33.66
C LYS A 383 -70.97 8.41 -32.64
N GLN A 384 -71.17 7.43 -31.77
CA GLN A 384 -70.17 7.04 -30.78
C GLN A 384 -68.95 6.41 -31.45
N ILE A 385 -69.15 5.55 -32.45
CA ILE A 385 -68.07 4.97 -33.26
C ILE A 385 -67.28 6.08 -33.96
N SER A 386 -67.95 7.02 -34.65
CA SER A 386 -67.26 8.15 -35.30
C SER A 386 -66.40 8.95 -34.33
N ARG A 387 -66.90 9.28 -33.13
CA ARG A 387 -66.12 9.98 -32.10
C ARG A 387 -64.89 9.20 -31.65
N LEU A 388 -65.02 7.88 -31.49
CA LEU A 388 -63.91 7.03 -31.11
C LEU A 388 -62.87 6.94 -32.23
N THR A 389 -63.32 6.81 -33.49
CA THR A 389 -62.44 6.82 -34.66
C THR A 389 -61.67 8.13 -34.77
N ASP A 390 -62.34 9.28 -34.64
CA ASP A 390 -61.69 10.60 -34.68
C ASP A 390 -60.62 10.72 -33.59
N LYS A 391 -60.94 10.26 -32.37
CA LYS A 391 -59.99 10.27 -31.25
C LYS A 391 -58.78 9.37 -31.49
N VAL A 392 -58.99 8.20 -32.10
CA VAL A 392 -57.90 7.29 -32.47
C VAL A 392 -57.01 7.92 -33.54
N MET A 393 -57.59 8.59 -34.54
CA MET A 393 -56.80 9.32 -35.55
C MET A 393 -55.98 10.46 -34.92
N GLU A 394 -56.59 11.27 -34.04
CA GLU A 394 -55.89 12.35 -33.34
C GLU A 394 -54.72 11.82 -32.47
N GLN A 395 -54.93 10.68 -31.80
CA GLN A 395 -53.88 10.00 -31.06
C GLN A 395 -52.77 9.48 -31.98
N SER A 396 -53.12 8.92 -33.14
CA SER A 396 -52.15 8.47 -34.15
C SER A 396 -51.30 9.62 -34.67
N ASP A 397 -51.91 10.75 -35.06
CA ASP A 397 -51.20 11.95 -35.51
C ASP A 397 -50.28 12.51 -34.40
N THR A 398 -50.67 12.34 -33.14
CA THR A 398 -49.85 12.75 -32.00
C THR A 398 -48.65 11.82 -31.84
N ILE A 399 -48.86 10.52 -31.99
CA ILE A 399 -47.79 9.51 -31.94
C ILE A 399 -46.80 9.75 -33.07
N ASP A 400 -47.25 9.98 -34.31
CA ASP A 400 -46.38 10.23 -35.45
C ASP A 400 -45.52 11.49 -35.23
N ARG A 401 -46.11 12.57 -34.73
CA ARG A 401 -45.38 13.80 -34.37
C ARG A 401 -44.38 13.58 -33.24
N LEU A 402 -44.71 12.73 -32.26
CA LEU A 402 -43.78 12.38 -31.18
C LEU A 402 -42.63 11.50 -31.70
N GLN A 403 -42.90 10.59 -32.62
CA GLN A 403 -41.88 9.76 -33.27
C GLN A 403 -40.91 10.60 -34.10
N GLU A 404 -41.41 11.58 -34.87
CA GLU A 404 -40.57 12.53 -35.61
C GLU A 404 -39.62 13.28 -34.65
N LYS A 405 -40.16 13.83 -33.55
CA LYS A 405 -39.35 14.50 -32.53
C LYS A 405 -38.35 13.56 -31.85
N ALA A 406 -38.70 12.29 -31.64
CA ALA A 406 -37.78 11.30 -31.09
C ALA A 406 -36.62 11.00 -32.06
N VAL A 407 -36.89 10.94 -33.36
CA VAL A 407 -35.86 10.81 -34.40
C VAL A 407 -34.93 12.02 -34.40
N ASP A 408 -35.47 13.24 -34.32
CA ASP A 408 -34.68 14.47 -34.26
C ASP A 408 -33.82 14.54 -33.00
N LEU A 409 -34.35 14.13 -31.84
CA LEU A 409 -33.59 14.00 -30.61
C LEU A 409 -32.41 13.01 -30.79
N GLY A 410 -32.67 11.85 -31.40
CA GLY A 410 -31.61 10.89 -31.72
C GLY A 410 -30.55 11.41 -32.72
N ARG A 411 -30.90 12.38 -33.58
CA ARG A 411 -29.91 13.09 -34.43
C ARG A 411 -29.05 14.04 -33.62
N LEU A 412 -29.64 14.76 -32.66
CA LEU A 412 -28.91 15.63 -31.74
C LEU A 412 -27.96 14.82 -30.85
N GLU A 413 -28.42 13.70 -30.29
CA GLU A 413 -27.59 12.79 -29.49
C GLU A 413 -26.39 12.25 -30.28
N ARG A 414 -26.55 11.97 -31.58
CA ARG A 414 -25.45 11.56 -32.46
C ARG A 414 -24.43 12.67 -32.72
N HIS A 415 -24.86 13.93 -32.77
CA HIS A 415 -23.96 15.05 -33.08
C HIS A 415 -23.25 15.62 -31.85
N PHE A 416 -23.96 15.76 -30.74
CA PHE A 416 -23.47 16.39 -29.51
C PHE A 416 -23.08 15.38 -28.42
N GLY A 417 -23.39 14.09 -28.59
CA GLY A 417 -23.22 13.06 -27.56
C GLY A 417 -24.41 13.00 -26.60
N ARG A 418 -24.79 11.77 -26.22
CA ARG A 418 -25.99 11.48 -25.42
C ARG A 418 -26.02 12.22 -24.08
N GLU A 419 -24.91 12.24 -23.35
CA GLU A 419 -24.80 12.88 -22.03
C GLU A 419 -24.95 14.40 -22.10
N GLN A 420 -24.36 15.04 -23.12
CA GLN A 420 -24.42 16.48 -23.27
C GLN A 420 -25.84 16.94 -23.62
N VAL A 421 -26.52 16.21 -24.51
CA VAL A 421 -27.93 16.47 -24.86
C VAL A 421 -28.84 16.28 -23.65
N GLN A 422 -28.66 15.20 -22.87
CA GLN A 422 -29.45 14.93 -21.67
C GLN A 422 -29.29 16.04 -20.62
N SER A 423 -28.06 16.48 -20.35
CA SER A 423 -27.78 17.59 -19.42
C SER A 423 -28.42 18.91 -19.88
N ILE A 424 -28.42 19.22 -21.18
CA ILE A 424 -29.08 20.42 -21.73
C ILE A 424 -30.60 20.33 -21.50
N VAL A 425 -31.21 19.17 -21.79
CA VAL A 425 -32.64 18.94 -21.59
C VAL A 425 -33.04 19.05 -20.12
N GLU A 426 -32.25 18.50 -19.20
CA GLU A 426 -32.53 18.56 -17.77
C GLU A 426 -32.43 19.98 -17.20
N ARG A 427 -31.41 20.75 -17.60
CA ARG A 427 -31.30 22.17 -17.24
C ARG A 427 -32.51 22.96 -17.76
N SER A 428 -32.93 22.70 -19.00
CA SER A 428 -34.11 23.33 -19.59
C SER A 428 -35.40 22.95 -18.85
N LYS A 429 -35.60 21.67 -18.53
CA LYS A 429 -36.74 21.20 -17.72
C LYS A 429 -36.80 21.88 -16.34
N ALA A 430 -35.65 22.00 -15.67
CA ALA A 430 -35.57 22.69 -14.38
C ALA A 430 -35.96 24.18 -14.51
N LEU A 431 -35.48 24.86 -15.55
CA LEU A 431 -35.86 26.24 -15.86
C LEU A 431 -37.37 26.35 -16.13
N GLU A 432 -37.95 25.51 -16.99
CA GLU A 432 -39.38 25.49 -17.28
C GLU A 432 -40.24 25.24 -16.03
N GLN A 433 -39.82 24.34 -15.14
CA GLN A 433 -40.51 24.10 -13.88
C GLN A 433 -40.47 25.33 -12.97
N THR A 434 -39.33 26.01 -12.86
CA THR A 434 -39.23 27.26 -12.09
C THR A 434 -40.07 28.39 -12.69
N GLU A 435 -40.15 28.50 -14.02
CA GLU A 435 -41.02 29.47 -14.68
C GLU A 435 -42.51 29.16 -14.50
N ARG A 436 -42.91 27.89 -14.60
CA ARG A 436 -44.29 27.45 -14.33
C ARG A 436 -44.68 27.68 -12.88
N ALA A 437 -43.77 27.47 -11.94
CA ALA A 437 -43.98 27.77 -10.52
C ALA A 437 -44.17 29.29 -10.28
N LYS A 438 -43.41 30.14 -11.00
CA LYS A 438 -43.56 31.60 -10.96
C LYS A 438 -44.85 32.11 -11.63
N LYS A 439 -45.36 31.42 -12.65
CA LYS A 439 -46.59 31.77 -13.39
C LYS A 439 -47.89 31.27 -12.73
N ARG A 440 -47.83 30.44 -11.68
CA ARG A 440 -49.04 30.06 -10.90
C ARG A 440 -49.54 31.28 -10.10
N PRO A 441 -50.76 31.79 -10.34
CA PRO A 441 -51.27 32.91 -9.55
C PRO A 441 -51.47 32.47 -8.09
N LYS A 442 -50.92 33.24 -7.15
CA LYS A 442 -51.20 33.11 -5.71
C LYS A 442 -52.68 33.44 -5.49
N ARG A 443 -53.56 32.43 -5.45
CA ARG A 443 -54.91 32.60 -4.88
C ARG A 443 -54.74 32.80 -3.37
N ALA A 444 -54.79 34.06 -2.94
CA ALA A 444 -54.94 34.42 -1.54
C ALA A 444 -56.30 33.91 -1.06
N PHE A 445 -56.28 33.01 -0.08
CA PHE A 445 -57.43 32.67 0.74
C PHE A 445 -57.54 33.76 1.82
N GLU A 446 -58.42 34.74 1.62
CA GLU A 446 -59.00 35.50 2.73
C GLU A 446 -60.31 34.81 3.12
N MET A 447 -60.28 34.02 4.20
CA MET A 447 -61.49 33.66 4.94
C MET A 447 -61.67 34.70 6.05
N SER A 448 -62.66 35.56 5.88
CA SER A 448 -63.18 36.38 6.97
C SER A 448 -63.91 35.49 7.98
N ARG A 449 -63.67 35.79 9.26
CA ARG A 449 -64.29 35.19 10.45
C ARG A 449 -65.79 35.46 10.54
#